data_AF-A0A388Q917-F1
#
_entry.id   AF-A0A388Q917-F1
#
_cell.length_a   1.000
_cell.length_b   1.000
_cell.length_c   1.000
_cell.angle_alpha   90.00
_cell.angle_beta   90.00
_cell.angle_gamma   90.00
#
_symmetry.space_group_name_H-M   'P 1'
#
loop_
_entity.id
_entity.type
_entity.pdbx_description
1 polymer ?
#
loop_
_entity_poly.entity_id
_entity_poly.type
_entity_poly.pdbx_seq_one_letter_code
_entity_poly.pdbx_strand_id
1 'polypeptide(L)'
;MSRDFNFKQELTACFGQPVSENPTQVMIEAAYKYHRLEWRYLTIEVAPDRLAEAVSGARAMGFAGFNCTIPHKVAVIAHLDGLGESAAIMGAVNCVVRRGNELIGENTDGKGFLKSIREVADPMGKRVVVFGAGGAARAITVELALAGAQHFDLVNRSVSRGLELAELLKRKLGVSVEFAPLTGGYKLPENCDVVINATSVGLYPNGDARVGFDHSSLRPSMVVADVIPNPPDTQLVRDARKIGCRVIDGLGMLVNQGVIGIKYWTGLDPDSGVMRRALEAIFAE
;
A
#
# COMPACT_ATOMS: atom_id res chain seq x y z
N MET A 1 -1.35 -18.03 -42.25
CA MET A 1 -0.69 -17.21 -41.22
C MET A 1 -0.07 -18.17 -40.22
N SER A 2 1.26 -18.27 -40.19
CA SER A 2 1.96 -19.02 -39.14
C SER A 2 1.60 -18.40 -37.80
N ARG A 3 1.16 -19.21 -36.83
CA ARG A 3 1.19 -18.78 -35.43
C ARG A 3 2.66 -18.69 -35.07
N ASP A 4 3.17 -17.49 -34.85
CA ASP A 4 4.47 -17.32 -34.22
C ASP A 4 4.36 -17.87 -32.80
N PHE A 5 4.99 -19.02 -32.56
CA PHE A 5 5.02 -19.62 -31.24
C PHE A 5 5.99 -18.83 -30.36
N ASN A 6 5.46 -18.21 -29.30
CA ASN A 6 6.26 -17.60 -28.26
C ASN A 6 6.22 -18.49 -27.01
N PHE A 7 7.34 -19.14 -26.70
CA PHE A 7 7.50 -19.99 -25.51
C PHE A 7 8.07 -19.23 -24.30
N LYS A 8 8.45 -17.96 -24.47
CA LYS A 8 8.99 -17.12 -23.41
C LYS A 8 7.84 -16.45 -22.65
N GLN A 9 7.77 -16.69 -21.35
CA GLN A 9 6.93 -15.93 -20.43
C GLN A 9 7.71 -14.72 -19.89
N GLU A 10 7.05 -13.57 -19.78
CA GLU A 10 7.65 -12.41 -19.09
C GLU A 10 7.55 -12.58 -17.57
N LEU A 11 8.54 -12.07 -16.85
CA LEU A 11 8.67 -12.32 -15.41
C LEU A 11 8.53 -11.06 -14.59
N THR A 12 7.72 -11.19 -13.53
CA THR A 12 7.63 -10.26 -12.41
C THR A 12 7.77 -11.04 -11.10
N ALA A 13 8.06 -10.35 -10.00
CA ALA A 13 8.24 -11.02 -8.72
C ALA A 13 7.86 -10.18 -7.50
N CYS A 14 7.88 -10.79 -6.32
CA CYS A 14 8.00 -10.13 -5.03
C CYS A 14 9.27 -10.60 -4.33
N PHE A 15 10.11 -9.67 -3.87
CA PHE A 15 11.27 -9.94 -3.01
C PHE A 15 10.99 -9.51 -1.57
N GLY A 16 11.28 -10.40 -0.62
CA GLY A 16 11.16 -10.13 0.82
C GLY A 16 11.62 -11.30 1.66
N GLN A 17 11.56 -11.16 2.98
CA GLN A 17 11.71 -12.28 3.90
C GLN A 17 11.07 -11.95 5.27
N PRO A 18 10.09 -12.76 5.76
CA PRO A 18 9.40 -13.83 5.04
C PRO A 18 8.42 -13.29 3.99
N VAL A 19 8.04 -14.13 3.02
CA VAL A 19 7.01 -13.79 1.99
C VAL A 19 5.90 -14.83 1.83
N SER A 20 5.95 -15.93 2.60
CA SER A 20 4.98 -17.03 2.51
C SER A 20 3.52 -16.61 2.69
N GLU A 21 3.27 -15.61 3.53
CA GLU A 21 1.93 -15.09 3.83
C GLU A 21 1.54 -13.90 2.92
N ASN A 22 2.32 -13.58 1.88
CA ASN A 22 2.01 -12.47 0.99
C ASN A 22 1.02 -12.92 -0.11
N PRO A 23 -0.23 -12.39 -0.11
CA PRO A 23 -1.27 -12.82 -1.05
C PRO A 23 -1.13 -12.18 -2.45
N THR A 24 -0.12 -11.32 -2.66
CA THR A 24 -0.03 -10.49 -3.88
C THR A 24 0.03 -11.31 -5.16
N GLN A 25 0.70 -12.46 -5.15
CA GLN A 25 0.79 -13.36 -6.30
C GLN A 25 -0.58 -13.81 -6.80
N VAL A 26 -1.51 -14.08 -5.88
CA VAL A 26 -2.86 -14.60 -6.19
C VAL A 26 -3.60 -13.64 -7.10
N MET A 27 -3.65 -12.37 -6.71
CA MET A 27 -4.37 -11.36 -7.48
C MET A 27 -3.67 -11.01 -8.80
N ILE A 28 -2.33 -11.02 -8.82
CA ILE A 28 -1.58 -10.67 -10.03
C ILE A 28 -1.67 -11.79 -11.07
N GLU A 29 -1.48 -13.05 -10.69
CA GLU A 29 -1.62 -14.19 -11.60
C GLU A 29 -3.07 -14.31 -12.12
N ALA A 30 -4.07 -14.01 -11.27
CA ALA A 30 -5.46 -13.96 -11.71
C ALA A 30 -5.69 -12.89 -12.80
N ALA A 31 -5.08 -11.71 -12.65
CA ALA A 31 -5.14 -10.66 -13.67
C ALA A 31 -4.40 -11.06 -14.95
N TYR A 32 -3.20 -11.63 -14.87
CA TYR A 32 -2.46 -12.12 -16.04
C TYR A 32 -3.25 -13.16 -16.82
N LYS A 33 -3.83 -14.15 -16.12
CA LYS A 33 -4.67 -15.17 -16.74
C LYS A 33 -5.90 -14.58 -17.42
N TYR A 34 -6.62 -13.67 -16.75
CA TYR A 34 -7.82 -13.03 -17.30
C TYR A 34 -7.53 -12.24 -18.57
N HIS A 35 -6.41 -11.50 -18.58
CA HIS A 35 -5.96 -10.69 -19.72
C HIS A 35 -5.17 -11.48 -20.76
N ARG A 36 -5.06 -12.81 -20.62
CA ARG A 36 -4.32 -13.70 -21.53
C ARG A 36 -2.87 -13.26 -21.75
N LEU A 37 -2.24 -12.76 -20.69
CA LEU A 37 -0.84 -12.37 -20.68
C LEU A 37 0.02 -13.61 -20.41
N GLU A 38 0.99 -13.88 -21.29
CA GLU A 38 2.02 -14.90 -21.09
C GLU A 38 3.08 -14.39 -20.10
N TRP A 39 2.66 -14.16 -18.85
CA TRP A 39 3.43 -13.55 -17.77
C TRP A 39 3.36 -14.44 -16.53
N ARG A 40 4.40 -14.39 -15.70
CA ARG A 40 4.42 -15.05 -14.39
C ARG A 40 4.90 -14.11 -13.31
N TYR A 41 4.22 -14.18 -12.17
CA TYR A 41 4.57 -13.52 -10.93
C TYR A 41 5.12 -14.53 -9.93
N LEU A 42 6.36 -14.31 -9.48
CA LEU A 42 7.09 -15.20 -8.58
C LEU A 42 7.22 -14.57 -7.18
N THR A 43 6.76 -15.26 -6.15
CA THR A 43 7.02 -14.87 -4.75
C THR A 43 8.33 -15.51 -4.31
N ILE A 44 9.36 -14.70 -4.05
CA ILE A 44 10.75 -15.18 -3.84
C ILE A 44 11.28 -14.69 -2.50
N GLU A 45 11.73 -15.62 -1.66
CA GLU A 45 12.50 -15.29 -0.46
C GLU A 45 13.89 -14.78 -0.84
N VAL A 46 14.21 -13.58 -0.38
CA VAL A 46 15.52 -12.95 -0.56
C VAL A 46 15.99 -12.48 0.81
N ALA A 47 17.12 -13.01 1.28
CA ALA A 47 17.70 -12.56 2.53
C ALA A 47 18.27 -11.12 2.43
N PRO A 48 18.27 -10.32 3.52
CA PRO A 48 18.75 -8.93 3.49
C PRO A 48 20.16 -8.75 2.92
N ASP A 49 21.08 -9.66 3.25
CA ASP A 49 22.46 -9.67 2.79
C ASP A 49 22.63 -10.11 1.33
N ARG A 50 21.58 -10.65 0.71
CA ARG A 50 21.56 -11.15 -0.67
C ARG A 50 20.79 -10.25 -1.62
N LEU A 51 20.22 -9.13 -1.14
CA LEU A 51 19.37 -8.25 -1.94
C LEU A 51 20.09 -7.70 -3.19
N ALA A 52 21.34 -7.27 -3.05
CA ALA A 52 22.13 -6.75 -4.17
C ALA A 52 22.26 -7.78 -5.31
N GLU A 53 22.54 -9.03 -4.95
CA GLU A 53 22.69 -10.13 -5.91
C GLU A 53 21.34 -10.50 -6.53
N ALA A 54 20.26 -10.50 -5.76
CA ALA A 54 18.91 -10.74 -6.28
C ALA A 54 18.49 -9.67 -7.31
N VAL A 55 18.75 -8.39 -7.05
CA VAL A 55 18.47 -7.29 -7.99
C VAL A 55 19.33 -7.43 -9.25
N SER A 56 20.62 -7.75 -9.11
CA SER A 56 21.51 -8.01 -10.25
C SER A 56 21.03 -9.21 -11.09
N GLY A 57 20.63 -10.29 -10.43
CA GLY A 57 20.05 -11.47 -11.07
C GLY A 57 18.76 -11.16 -11.82
N ALA A 58 17.84 -10.41 -11.19
CA ALA A 58 16.62 -9.94 -11.83
C ALA A 58 16.92 -9.09 -13.07
N ARG A 59 17.97 -8.25 -12.99
CA ARG A 59 18.46 -7.47 -14.14
C ARG A 59 18.90 -8.39 -15.28
N ALA A 60 19.78 -9.35 -14.98
CA ALA A 60 20.36 -10.28 -15.95
C ALA A 60 19.34 -11.25 -16.57
N MET A 61 18.37 -11.71 -15.79
CA MET A 61 17.30 -12.61 -16.24
C MET A 61 16.19 -11.88 -17.03
N GLY A 62 16.24 -10.55 -17.12
CA GLY A 62 15.28 -9.78 -17.90
C GLY A 62 13.91 -9.61 -17.23
N PHE A 63 13.82 -9.61 -15.90
CA PHE A 63 12.56 -9.34 -15.19
C PHE A 63 12.01 -7.96 -15.60
N ALA A 64 10.73 -7.89 -15.93
CA ALA A 64 10.04 -6.64 -16.26
C ALA A 64 9.92 -5.71 -15.04
N GLY A 65 9.98 -6.28 -13.84
CA GLY A 65 9.98 -5.57 -12.57
C GLY A 65 9.70 -6.52 -11.42
N PHE A 66 9.65 -5.97 -10.21
CA PHE A 66 9.35 -6.75 -9.02
C PHE A 66 8.85 -5.85 -7.89
N ASN A 67 7.99 -6.37 -7.03
CA ASN A 67 7.70 -5.75 -5.76
C ASN A 67 8.82 -6.00 -4.75
N CYS A 68 8.96 -5.08 -3.80
CA CYS A 68 9.72 -5.28 -2.57
C CYS A 68 8.79 -5.19 -1.38
N THR A 69 8.89 -6.15 -0.47
CA THR A 69 8.24 -6.10 0.83
C THR A 69 9.29 -6.07 1.95
N ILE A 70 8.86 -6.23 3.21
CA ILE A 70 9.76 -6.27 4.36
C ILE A 70 10.84 -7.35 4.12
N PRO A 71 12.13 -7.06 4.41
CA PRO A 71 12.70 -5.80 4.90
C PRO A 71 13.30 -4.88 3.82
N HIS A 72 13.06 -5.15 2.54
CA HIS A 72 13.83 -4.61 1.42
C HIS A 72 13.40 -3.23 0.92
N LYS A 73 12.23 -2.72 1.32
CA LYS A 73 11.66 -1.48 0.75
C LYS A 73 12.59 -0.26 0.78
N VAL A 74 13.49 -0.18 1.78
CA VAL A 74 14.47 0.91 1.88
C VAL A 74 15.80 0.50 1.24
N ALA A 75 16.31 -0.69 1.57
CA ALA A 75 17.61 -1.17 1.13
C ALA A 75 17.72 -1.30 -0.40
N VAL A 76 16.62 -1.62 -1.09
CA VAL A 76 16.61 -1.79 -2.54
C VAL A 76 17.04 -0.52 -3.28
N ILE A 77 16.81 0.67 -2.71
CA ILE A 77 17.09 1.97 -3.35
C ILE A 77 18.54 2.08 -3.80
N ALA A 78 19.49 1.54 -3.03
CA ALA A 78 20.92 1.58 -3.35
C ALA A 78 21.30 0.73 -4.59
N HIS A 79 20.37 -0.06 -5.13
CA HIS A 79 20.55 -0.96 -6.26
C HIS A 79 19.72 -0.56 -7.48
N LEU A 80 19.06 0.60 -7.44
CA LEU A 80 18.21 1.12 -8.51
C LEU A 80 18.89 2.30 -9.22
N ASP A 81 18.48 2.53 -10.47
CA ASP A 81 19.04 3.58 -11.32
C ASP A 81 18.32 4.93 -11.14
N GLY A 82 17.12 4.90 -10.56
CA GLY A 82 16.34 6.10 -10.27
C GLY A 82 15.10 5.80 -9.43
N LEU A 83 14.42 6.87 -9.00
CA LEU A 83 13.20 6.80 -8.20
C LEU A 83 12.11 7.69 -8.80
N GLY A 84 10.87 7.24 -8.72
CA GLY A 84 9.70 8.09 -8.90
C GLY A 84 9.57 9.09 -7.74
N GLU A 85 8.85 10.18 -7.98
CA GLU A 85 8.71 11.30 -7.03
C GLU A 85 8.27 10.86 -5.62
N SER A 86 7.15 10.14 -5.52
CA SER A 86 6.62 9.65 -4.24
C SER A 86 7.61 8.72 -3.52
N ALA A 87 8.30 7.84 -4.26
CA ALA A 87 9.32 6.96 -3.68
C ALA A 87 10.53 7.73 -3.15
N ALA A 88 10.97 8.77 -3.87
CA ALA A 88 12.08 9.62 -3.47
C ALA A 88 11.77 10.43 -2.20
N ILE A 89 10.55 10.97 -2.08
CA ILE A 89 10.11 11.67 -0.87
C ILE A 89 9.99 10.71 0.31
N MET A 90 9.41 9.52 0.07
CA MET A 90 9.14 8.53 1.10
C MET A 90 10.41 7.88 1.66
N GLY A 91 11.42 7.72 0.81
CA GLY A 91 12.61 6.93 1.09
C GLY A 91 12.32 5.42 1.11
N ALA A 92 11.30 4.97 0.36
CA ALA A 92 10.92 3.57 0.28
C ALA A 92 10.27 3.20 -1.07
N VAL A 93 10.66 2.05 -1.60
CA VAL A 93 10.20 1.47 -2.87
C VAL A 93 9.48 0.16 -2.59
N ASN A 94 8.25 0.02 -3.08
CA ASN A 94 7.53 -1.27 -3.04
C ASN A 94 7.39 -1.90 -4.43
N CYS A 95 7.71 -1.18 -5.51
CA CYS A 95 7.51 -1.60 -6.89
C CYS A 95 8.67 -1.10 -7.75
N VAL A 96 9.49 -2.00 -8.25
CA VAL A 96 10.57 -1.72 -9.20
C VAL A 96 10.06 -2.01 -10.60
N VAL A 97 10.35 -1.11 -11.52
CA VAL A 97 9.90 -1.17 -12.92
C VAL A 97 11.11 -1.06 -13.83
N ARG A 98 11.23 -1.98 -14.79
CA ARG A 98 12.25 -1.87 -15.82
C ARG A 98 11.81 -0.87 -16.89
N ARG A 99 12.65 0.12 -17.18
CA ARG A 99 12.48 1.06 -18.30
C ARG A 99 13.73 0.99 -19.17
N GLY A 100 13.65 0.23 -20.27
CA GLY A 100 14.83 -0.11 -21.07
C GLY A 100 15.85 -0.92 -20.26
N ASN A 101 17.03 -0.36 -20.06
CA ASN A 101 18.09 -0.98 -19.25
C ASN A 101 18.08 -0.56 -17.78
N GLU A 102 17.24 0.40 -17.40
CA GLU A 102 17.19 0.97 -16.05
C GLU A 102 16.11 0.29 -15.19
N LEU A 103 16.37 0.21 -13.89
CA LEU A 103 15.42 -0.17 -12.85
C LEU A 103 15.02 1.06 -12.06
N ILE A 104 13.76 1.46 -12.18
CA ILE A 104 13.20 2.64 -11.52
C ILE A 104 12.33 2.18 -10.34
N GLY A 105 12.59 2.74 -9.16
CA GLY A 105 11.84 2.48 -7.95
C GLY A 105 10.61 3.37 -7.82
N GLU A 106 9.44 2.75 -7.69
CA GLU A 106 8.16 3.39 -7.46
C GLU A 106 7.58 2.97 -6.10
N ASN A 107 6.67 3.80 -5.59
CA ASN A 107 5.82 3.43 -4.46
C ASN A 107 4.36 3.43 -4.91
N THR A 108 3.79 2.25 -4.98
CA THR A 108 2.41 2.00 -5.42
C THR A 108 1.45 1.80 -4.25
N ASP A 109 1.96 1.56 -3.03
CA ASP A 109 1.14 1.45 -1.81
C ASP A 109 0.34 2.74 -1.60
N GLY A 110 1.04 3.89 -1.56
CA GLY A 110 0.41 5.21 -1.40
C GLY A 110 -0.54 5.52 -2.55
N LYS A 111 -0.09 5.32 -3.80
CA LYS A 111 -0.90 5.52 -5.01
C LYS A 111 -2.16 4.65 -5.03
N GLY A 112 -2.07 3.41 -4.55
CA GLY A 112 -3.19 2.49 -4.44
C GLY A 112 -4.22 2.94 -3.41
N PHE A 113 -3.77 3.45 -2.27
CA PHE A 113 -4.66 4.08 -1.30
C PHE A 113 -5.32 5.34 -1.87
N LEU A 114 -4.55 6.23 -2.51
CA LEU A 114 -5.06 7.45 -3.13
C LEU A 114 -6.13 7.15 -4.19
N LYS A 115 -5.95 6.09 -4.99
CA LYS A 115 -6.97 5.63 -5.93
C LYS A 115 -8.26 5.22 -5.20
N SER A 116 -8.13 4.46 -4.12
CA SER A 116 -9.28 3.99 -3.31
C SER A 116 -10.04 5.14 -2.66
N ILE A 117 -9.35 6.15 -2.10
CA ILE A 117 -10.04 7.28 -1.47
C ILE A 117 -10.76 8.15 -2.48
N ARG A 118 -10.20 8.36 -3.68
CA ARG A 118 -10.82 9.15 -4.75
C ARG A 118 -12.15 8.58 -5.26
N GLU A 119 -12.42 7.29 -5.03
CA GLU A 119 -13.72 6.69 -5.34
C GLU A 119 -14.82 7.17 -4.39
N VAL A 120 -14.47 7.65 -3.19
CA VAL A 120 -15.44 8.03 -2.15
C VAL A 120 -15.30 9.48 -1.67
N ALA A 121 -14.16 10.14 -1.90
CA ALA A 121 -13.91 11.54 -1.53
C ALA A 121 -12.68 12.14 -2.23
N ASP A 122 -12.71 13.45 -2.48
CA ASP A 122 -11.51 14.20 -2.88
C ASP A 122 -10.66 14.52 -1.63
N PRO A 123 -9.37 14.12 -1.56
CA PRO A 123 -8.49 14.45 -0.43
C PRO A 123 -8.09 15.93 -0.32
N MET A 124 -8.31 16.74 -1.36
CA MET A 124 -7.87 18.13 -1.37
C MET A 124 -8.43 18.94 -0.18
N GLY A 125 -7.53 19.58 0.58
CA GLY A 125 -7.86 20.42 1.73
C GLY A 125 -8.32 19.66 2.99
N LYS A 126 -8.45 18.33 2.94
CA LYS A 126 -9.01 17.54 4.06
C LYS A 126 -8.06 17.43 5.26
N ARG A 127 -8.66 17.24 6.45
CA ARG A 127 -7.95 16.83 7.68
C ARG A 127 -8.02 15.32 7.88
N VAL A 128 -6.85 14.69 7.96
CA VAL A 128 -6.67 13.24 7.97
C VAL A 128 -6.06 12.79 9.30
N VAL A 129 -6.78 11.95 10.04
CA VAL A 129 -6.26 11.26 11.23
C VAL A 129 -5.71 9.90 10.80
N VAL A 130 -4.45 9.63 11.10
CA VAL A 130 -3.78 8.36 10.77
C VAL A 130 -3.29 7.68 12.04
N PHE A 131 -3.81 6.49 12.30
CA PHE A 131 -3.29 5.61 13.34
C PHE A 131 -2.13 4.79 12.77
N GLY A 132 -0.95 4.96 13.35
CA GLY A 132 0.28 4.28 12.94
C GLY A 132 1.32 5.22 12.33
N ALA A 133 2.58 4.79 12.40
CA ALA A 133 3.73 5.48 11.78
C ALA A 133 4.64 4.48 11.04
N GLY A 134 4.04 3.39 10.53
CA GLY A 134 4.72 2.34 9.77
C GLY A 134 4.87 2.68 8.28
N GLY A 135 5.29 1.69 7.48
CA GLY A 135 5.45 1.86 6.04
C GLY A 135 4.15 2.22 5.32
N ALA A 136 3.02 1.59 5.68
CA ALA A 136 1.71 1.93 5.13
C ALA A 136 1.28 3.35 5.48
N ALA A 137 1.37 3.73 6.77
CA ALA A 137 1.05 5.09 7.23
C ALA A 137 1.88 6.14 6.47
N ARG A 138 3.19 5.91 6.33
CA ARG A 138 4.09 6.78 5.58
C ARG A 138 3.71 6.88 4.11
N ALA A 139 3.38 5.76 3.47
CA ALA A 139 3.01 5.76 2.07
C ALA A 139 1.70 6.52 1.80
N ILE A 140 0.72 6.30 2.67
CA ILE A 140 -0.58 6.95 2.60
C ILE A 140 -0.44 8.45 2.83
N THR A 141 0.23 8.89 3.90
CA THR A 141 0.30 10.31 4.23
C THR A 141 1.09 11.13 3.20
N VAL A 142 2.19 10.59 2.67
CA VAL A 142 2.95 11.22 1.59
C VAL A 142 2.08 11.38 0.34
N GLU A 143 1.39 10.33 -0.09
CA GLU A 143 0.58 10.40 -1.31
C GLU A 143 -0.65 11.31 -1.15
N LEU A 144 -1.31 11.29 0.01
CA LEU A 144 -2.43 12.20 0.30
C LEU A 144 -1.97 13.66 0.35
N ALA A 145 -0.80 13.94 0.93
CA ALA A 145 -0.22 15.29 0.97
C ALA A 145 0.11 15.79 -0.45
N LEU A 146 0.71 14.94 -1.30
CA LEU A 146 0.93 15.25 -2.73
C LEU A 146 -0.40 15.48 -3.48
N ALA A 147 -1.47 14.81 -3.06
CA ALA A 147 -2.82 15.01 -3.61
C ALA A 147 -3.56 16.22 -3.01
N GLY A 148 -2.94 17.00 -2.12
CA GLY A 148 -3.47 18.25 -1.60
C GLY A 148 -4.15 18.18 -0.23
N ALA A 149 -4.06 17.06 0.50
CA ALA A 149 -4.46 17.04 1.91
C ALA A 149 -3.51 17.92 2.75
N GLN A 150 -4.05 18.78 3.62
CA GLN A 150 -3.28 19.86 4.25
C GLN A 150 -3.01 19.64 5.74
N HIS A 151 -3.84 18.85 6.43
CA HIS A 151 -3.77 18.66 7.87
C HIS A 151 -3.73 17.18 8.22
N PHE A 152 -2.71 16.78 8.98
CA PHE A 152 -2.54 15.40 9.44
C PHE A 152 -2.45 15.33 10.96
N ASP A 153 -3.23 14.45 11.55
CA ASP A 153 -3.07 14.01 12.94
C ASP A 153 -2.44 12.62 12.94
N LEU A 154 -1.18 12.52 13.34
CA LEU A 154 -0.50 11.23 13.46
C LEU A 154 -0.64 10.70 14.88
N VAL A 155 -1.24 9.53 15.01
CA VAL A 155 -1.50 8.89 16.30
C VAL A 155 -0.77 7.57 16.36
N ASN A 156 0.26 7.44 17.20
CA ASN A 156 1.11 6.24 17.23
C ASN A 156 1.63 5.89 18.63
N ARG A 157 1.87 4.59 18.89
CA ARG A 157 2.42 4.12 20.18
C ARG A 157 3.89 4.55 20.37
N SER A 158 4.71 4.39 19.32
CA SER A 158 6.11 4.81 19.34
C SER A 158 6.17 6.30 19.00
N VAL A 159 6.52 7.11 20.00
CA VAL A 159 6.66 8.56 19.87
C VAL A 159 7.72 8.92 18.82
N SER A 160 8.90 8.29 18.89
CA SER A 160 9.99 8.55 17.93
C SER A 160 9.55 8.35 16.48
N ARG A 161 8.95 7.20 16.15
CA ARG A 161 8.48 6.91 14.78
C ARG A 161 7.40 7.88 14.32
N GLY A 162 6.51 8.29 15.23
CA GLY A 162 5.46 9.27 14.93
C GLY A 162 6.02 10.65 14.62
N LEU A 163 6.97 11.12 15.42
CA LEU A 163 7.66 12.40 15.20
C LEU A 163 8.53 12.38 13.93
N GLU A 164 9.22 11.28 13.63
CA GLU A 164 9.96 11.11 12.38
C GLU A 164 9.06 11.24 11.15
N LEU A 165 7.88 10.63 11.17
CA LEU A 165 6.91 10.77 10.08
C LEU A 165 6.35 12.20 10.01
N ALA A 166 6.04 12.81 11.15
CA ALA A 166 5.57 14.19 11.19
C ALA A 166 6.59 15.16 10.59
N GLU A 167 7.87 14.98 10.94
CA GLU A 167 8.96 15.82 10.44
C GLU A 167 9.17 15.64 8.94
N LEU A 168 9.07 14.40 8.43
CA LEU A 168 9.11 14.13 6.99
C LEU A 168 8.03 14.93 6.26
N LEU A 169 6.78 14.84 6.73
CA LEU A 169 5.64 15.51 6.11
C LEU A 169 5.79 17.05 6.17
N LYS A 170 6.17 17.60 7.32
CA LYS A 170 6.38 19.04 7.49
C LYS A 170 7.49 19.56 6.57
N ARG A 171 8.66 18.91 6.58
CA ARG A 171 9.84 19.42 5.86
C ARG A 171 9.80 19.16 4.36
N LYS A 172 9.30 18.01 3.92
CA LYS A 172 9.32 17.63 2.51
C LYS A 172 8.09 18.09 1.74
N LEU A 173 6.96 18.25 2.43
CA LEU A 173 5.67 18.50 1.78
C LEU A 173 4.97 19.77 2.29
N GLY A 174 5.47 20.42 3.35
CA GLY A 174 4.94 21.70 3.83
C GLY A 174 3.53 21.64 4.42
N VAL A 175 3.07 20.46 4.81
CA VAL A 175 1.72 20.25 5.39
C VAL A 175 1.71 20.45 6.91
N SER A 176 0.54 20.77 7.45
CA SER A 176 0.34 20.88 8.90
C SER A 176 0.25 19.49 9.51
N VAL A 177 1.04 19.22 10.54
CA VAL A 177 1.04 17.92 11.23
C VAL A 177 1.06 18.06 12.73
N GLU A 178 0.09 17.44 13.37
CA GLU A 178 0.00 17.24 14.82
C GLU A 178 0.34 15.78 15.14
N PHE A 179 1.04 15.55 16.25
CA PHE A 179 1.35 14.21 16.72
C PHE A 179 0.73 14.00 18.10
N ALA A 180 0.07 12.85 18.29
CA ALA A 180 -0.43 12.41 19.58
C ALA A 180 0.04 10.99 19.90
N PRO A 181 0.49 10.70 21.14
CA PRO A 181 0.77 9.34 21.55
C PRO A 181 -0.53 8.52 21.63
N LEU A 182 -0.50 7.28 21.14
CA LEU A 182 -1.64 6.36 21.26
C LEU A 182 -1.64 5.71 22.65
N THR A 183 -2.29 6.35 23.62
CA THR A 183 -2.43 5.85 25.01
C THR A 183 -3.81 5.25 25.32
N GLY A 184 -4.70 5.20 24.32
CA GLY A 184 -6.12 4.90 24.51
C GLY A 184 -6.94 6.17 24.77
N GLY A 185 -8.07 6.30 24.09
CA GLY A 185 -9.00 7.43 24.29
C GLY A 185 -8.68 8.69 23.49
N TYR A 186 -7.84 8.61 22.45
CA TYR A 186 -7.69 9.70 21.48
C TYR A 186 -9.08 10.05 20.90
N LYS A 187 -9.46 11.32 20.95
CA LYS A 187 -10.75 11.78 20.40
C LYS A 187 -10.53 12.43 19.04
N LEU A 188 -11.28 12.00 18.03
CA LEU A 188 -11.17 12.58 16.69
C LEU A 188 -11.56 14.08 16.73
N PRO A 189 -10.79 14.98 16.10
CA PRO A 189 -11.16 16.38 15.97
C PRO A 189 -12.54 16.58 15.33
N GLU A 190 -13.24 17.66 15.69
CA GLU A 190 -14.58 17.97 15.14
C GLU A 190 -14.56 18.22 13.63
N ASN A 191 -13.44 18.72 13.10
CA ASN A 191 -13.21 18.94 11.68
C ASN A 191 -12.44 17.80 10.99
N CYS A 192 -12.37 16.62 11.60
CA CYS A 192 -11.79 15.43 10.95
C CYS A 192 -12.67 14.96 9.78
N ASP A 193 -12.06 14.80 8.59
CA ASP A 193 -12.69 14.30 7.38
C ASP A 193 -12.45 12.81 7.15
N VAL A 194 -11.22 12.36 7.42
CA VAL A 194 -10.74 11.02 7.06
C VAL A 194 -10.04 10.39 8.26
N VAL A 195 -10.41 9.15 8.58
CA VAL A 195 -9.79 8.36 9.64
C VAL A 195 -9.18 7.10 9.03
N ILE A 196 -7.90 6.85 9.28
CA ILE A 196 -7.16 5.76 8.64
C ILE A 196 -6.51 4.89 9.71
N ASN A 197 -6.86 3.61 9.78
CA ASN A 197 -6.06 2.61 10.47
C ASN A 197 -4.95 2.12 9.56
N ALA A 198 -3.71 2.53 9.84
CA ALA A 198 -2.50 2.05 9.19
C ALA A 198 -1.61 1.24 10.15
N THR A 199 -2.22 0.62 11.18
CA THR A 199 -1.58 -0.27 12.14
C THR A 199 -1.85 -1.74 11.81
N SER A 200 -1.37 -2.66 12.64
CA SER A 200 -1.73 -4.09 12.59
C SER A 200 -2.90 -4.45 13.50
N VAL A 201 -3.57 -3.47 14.13
CA VAL A 201 -4.75 -3.72 14.97
C VAL A 201 -5.92 -4.10 14.07
N GLY A 202 -6.55 -5.24 14.36
CA GLY A 202 -7.58 -5.84 13.52
C GLY A 202 -7.06 -6.88 12.53
N LEU A 203 -5.74 -7.10 12.45
CA LEU A 203 -5.16 -8.16 11.62
C LEU A 203 -5.42 -9.55 12.24
N TYR A 204 -5.64 -10.56 11.40
CA TYR A 204 -5.70 -11.96 11.81
C TYR A 204 -4.51 -12.34 12.73
N PRO A 205 -4.73 -13.12 13.80
CA PRO A 205 -5.98 -13.75 14.22
C PRO A 205 -6.93 -12.83 15.01
N ASN A 206 -6.56 -11.58 15.25
CA ASN A 206 -7.27 -10.66 16.14
C ASN A 206 -8.18 -9.69 15.37
N GLY A 207 -9.05 -10.22 14.49
CA GLY A 207 -9.95 -9.45 13.62
C GLY A 207 -10.87 -8.45 14.35
N ASP A 208 -11.24 -8.81 15.58
CA ASP A 208 -12.16 -8.03 16.42
C ASP A 208 -11.46 -6.95 17.27
N ALA A 209 -10.12 -6.86 17.18
CA ALA A 209 -9.37 -5.87 17.94
C ALA A 209 -9.75 -4.44 17.50
N ARG A 210 -9.95 -3.56 18.48
CA ARG A 210 -10.35 -2.17 18.26
C ARG A 210 -9.14 -1.25 18.28
N VAL A 211 -9.06 -0.34 17.30
CA VAL A 211 -8.10 0.77 17.34
C VAL A 211 -8.42 1.64 18.55
N GLY A 212 -7.38 2.01 19.31
CA GLY A 212 -7.48 2.62 20.65
C GLY A 212 -7.87 4.10 20.69
N PHE A 213 -8.99 4.46 20.06
CA PHE A 213 -9.54 5.83 20.07
C PHE A 213 -11.00 5.82 20.55
N ASP A 214 -11.56 6.99 20.83
CA ASP A 214 -12.97 7.15 21.20
C ASP A 214 -13.87 7.00 19.97
N HIS A 215 -14.44 5.81 19.78
CA HIS A 215 -15.31 5.48 18.64
C HIS A 215 -16.60 6.32 18.61
N SER A 216 -17.02 6.92 19.74
CA SER A 216 -18.17 7.83 19.75
C SER A 216 -17.90 9.15 19.01
N SER A 217 -16.63 9.45 18.72
CA SER A 217 -16.23 10.62 17.95
C SER A 217 -16.34 10.44 16.42
N LEU A 218 -16.67 9.23 15.94
CA LEU A 218 -16.98 8.98 14.53
C LEU A 218 -18.29 9.66 14.11
N ARG A 219 -18.33 10.17 12.87
CA ARG A 219 -19.50 10.87 12.32
C ARG A 219 -19.86 10.33 10.93
N PRO A 220 -21.14 10.31 10.55
CA PRO A 220 -21.58 9.80 9.24
C PRO A 220 -20.91 10.50 8.04
N SER A 221 -20.49 11.76 8.19
CA SER A 221 -19.82 12.53 7.14
C SER A 221 -18.37 12.11 6.87
N MET A 222 -17.76 11.29 7.73
CA MET A 222 -16.37 10.88 7.60
C MET A 222 -16.17 9.78 6.55
N VAL A 223 -14.94 9.73 6.03
CA VAL A 223 -14.39 8.53 5.39
C VAL A 223 -13.56 7.77 6.43
N VAL A 224 -13.83 6.47 6.59
CA VAL A 224 -13.04 5.58 7.44
C VAL A 224 -12.36 4.55 6.56
N ALA A 225 -11.04 4.41 6.70
CA ALA A 225 -10.25 3.46 5.94
C ALA A 225 -9.46 2.55 6.87
N ASP A 226 -9.32 1.29 6.48
CA ASP A 226 -8.46 0.32 7.15
C ASP A 226 -7.54 -0.34 6.13
N VAL A 227 -6.26 -0.53 6.46
CA VAL A 227 -5.28 -1.18 5.56
C VAL A 227 -5.17 -2.68 5.77
N ILE A 228 -5.90 -3.25 6.72
CA ILE A 228 -5.86 -4.67 7.06
C ILE A 228 -6.57 -5.50 5.98
N PRO A 229 -5.85 -6.34 5.20
CA PRO A 229 -6.45 -7.09 4.11
C PRO A 229 -7.16 -8.37 4.60
N ASN A 230 -6.78 -8.89 5.78
CA ASN A 230 -7.32 -10.14 6.32
C ASN A 230 -7.56 -10.05 7.85
N PRO A 231 -8.83 -10.06 8.31
CA PRO A 231 -10.04 -9.96 7.50
C PRO A 231 -10.19 -8.55 6.92
N PRO A 232 -10.78 -8.38 5.72
CA PRO A 232 -11.00 -7.05 5.18
C PRO A 232 -12.12 -6.28 5.90
N ASP A 233 -13.04 -6.99 6.56
CA ASP A 233 -14.12 -6.41 7.36
C ASP A 233 -13.77 -6.34 8.86
N THR A 234 -12.76 -5.51 9.18
CA THR A 234 -12.29 -5.33 10.57
C THR A 234 -13.36 -4.71 11.47
N GLN A 235 -13.15 -4.77 12.79
CA GLN A 235 -14.04 -4.12 13.74
C GLN A 235 -14.23 -2.61 13.47
N LEU A 236 -13.17 -1.90 13.05
CA LEU A 236 -13.25 -0.49 12.67
C LEU A 236 -14.19 -0.27 11.46
N VAL A 237 -14.02 -1.08 10.42
CA VAL A 237 -14.84 -1.03 9.20
C VAL A 237 -16.30 -1.28 9.55
N ARG A 238 -16.59 -2.30 10.36
CA ARG A 238 -17.97 -2.64 10.79
C ARG A 238 -18.62 -1.53 11.60
N ASP A 239 -17.90 -0.93 12.54
CA ASP A 239 -18.44 0.15 13.36
C ASP A 239 -18.67 1.43 12.55
N ALA A 240 -17.75 1.77 11.65
CA ALA A 240 -17.91 2.90 10.74
C ALA A 240 -19.13 2.74 9.83
N ARG A 241 -19.37 1.54 9.27
CA ARG A 241 -20.59 1.27 8.48
C ARG A 241 -21.87 1.42 9.29
N LYS A 242 -21.89 0.95 10.55
CA LYS A 242 -23.05 1.09 11.45
C LYS A 242 -23.39 2.56 11.74
N ILE A 243 -22.37 3.41 11.83
CA ILE A 243 -22.52 4.86 12.04
C ILE A 243 -22.93 5.59 10.75
N GLY A 244 -22.78 4.95 9.59
CA GLY A 244 -23.10 5.53 8.28
C GLY A 244 -21.94 6.28 7.63
N CYS A 245 -20.69 6.04 8.07
CA CYS A 245 -19.50 6.56 7.41
C CYS A 245 -19.33 5.93 6.01
N ARG A 246 -18.63 6.63 5.11
CA ARG A 246 -18.08 6.00 3.90
C ARG A 246 -16.88 5.16 4.29
N VAL A 247 -16.75 3.96 3.74
CA VAL A 247 -15.71 3.02 4.18
C VAL A 247 -14.85 2.52 3.03
N ILE A 248 -13.55 2.47 3.27
CA ILE A 248 -12.55 1.81 2.43
C ILE A 248 -12.02 0.62 3.24
N ASP A 249 -12.31 -0.60 2.79
CA ASP A 249 -11.78 -1.81 3.41
C ASP A 249 -10.31 -2.05 3.04
N GLY A 250 -9.67 -3.02 3.69
CA GLY A 250 -8.25 -3.29 3.47
C GLY A 250 -7.92 -4.03 2.18
N LEU A 251 -8.89 -4.38 1.34
CA LEU A 251 -8.60 -4.87 -0.01
C LEU A 251 -8.38 -3.73 -1.00
N GLY A 252 -9.02 -2.58 -0.79
CA GLY A 252 -8.95 -1.45 -1.72
C GLY A 252 -7.51 -1.05 -2.04
N MET A 253 -6.70 -0.79 -1.00
CA MET A 253 -5.29 -0.43 -1.14
C MET A 253 -4.47 -1.56 -1.78
N LEU A 254 -4.64 -2.81 -1.32
CA LEU A 254 -3.89 -3.97 -1.81
C LEU A 254 -4.15 -4.24 -3.30
N VAL A 255 -5.41 -4.20 -3.73
CA VAL A 255 -5.78 -4.39 -5.14
C VAL A 255 -5.26 -3.23 -5.99
N ASN A 256 -5.50 -1.99 -5.55
CA ASN A 256 -5.14 -0.83 -6.36
C ASN A 256 -3.62 -0.63 -6.50
N GLN A 257 -2.81 -0.99 -5.51
CA GLN A 257 -1.35 -0.98 -5.70
C GLN A 257 -0.91 -2.02 -6.74
N GLY A 258 -1.55 -3.19 -6.76
CA GLY A 258 -1.29 -4.25 -7.73
C GLY A 258 -1.70 -3.85 -9.15
N VAL A 259 -2.86 -3.21 -9.30
CA VAL A 259 -3.34 -2.65 -10.57
C VAL A 259 -2.31 -1.70 -11.17
N ILE A 260 -1.77 -0.80 -10.35
CA ILE A 260 -0.77 0.17 -10.79
C ILE A 260 0.56 -0.53 -11.14
N GLY A 261 0.98 -1.52 -10.34
CA GLY A 261 2.18 -2.32 -10.63
C GLY A 261 2.09 -3.04 -11.98
N ILE A 262 0.99 -3.75 -12.23
CA ILE A 262 0.75 -4.42 -13.53
C ILE A 262 0.78 -3.40 -14.67
N LYS A 263 0.14 -2.23 -14.51
CA LYS A 263 0.19 -1.17 -15.52
C LYS A 263 1.61 -0.71 -15.81
N TYR A 264 2.44 -0.54 -14.79
CA TYR A 264 3.82 -0.14 -14.97
C TYR A 264 4.67 -1.19 -15.68
N TRP A 265 4.45 -2.48 -15.42
CA TRP A 265 5.24 -3.53 -16.05
C TRP A 265 4.76 -3.87 -17.47
N THR A 266 3.44 -3.90 -17.68
CA THR A 266 2.83 -4.42 -18.92
C THR A 266 2.31 -3.34 -19.86
N GLY A 267 2.07 -2.12 -19.36
CA GLY A 267 1.35 -1.06 -20.06
C GLY A 267 -0.19 -1.23 -20.09
N LEU A 268 -0.72 -2.36 -19.59
CA LEU A 268 -2.14 -2.69 -19.58
C LEU A 268 -2.82 -2.21 -18.29
N ASP A 269 -4.06 -1.73 -18.37
CA ASP A 269 -4.92 -1.47 -17.22
C ASP A 269 -5.67 -2.75 -16.81
N PRO A 270 -5.27 -3.46 -15.73
CA PRO A 270 -5.91 -4.71 -15.36
C PRO A 270 -7.28 -4.51 -14.72
N ASP A 271 -8.07 -5.59 -14.66
CA ASP A 271 -9.40 -5.57 -14.06
C ASP A 271 -9.28 -5.76 -12.55
N SER A 272 -9.55 -4.69 -11.80
CA SER A 272 -9.44 -4.71 -10.34
C SER A 272 -10.45 -5.65 -9.68
N GLY A 273 -11.61 -5.88 -10.31
CA GLY A 273 -12.62 -6.80 -9.81
C GLY A 273 -12.16 -8.26 -9.87
N VAL A 274 -11.44 -8.66 -10.92
CA VAL A 274 -10.80 -9.99 -11.00
C VAL A 274 -9.79 -10.18 -9.88
N MET A 275 -8.92 -9.18 -9.68
CA MET A 275 -7.90 -9.18 -8.63
C MET A 275 -8.52 -9.28 -7.23
N ARG A 276 -9.57 -8.49 -6.97
CA ARG A 276 -10.29 -8.48 -5.69
C ARG A 276 -10.95 -9.82 -5.40
N ARG A 277 -11.71 -10.39 -6.34
CA ARG A 277 -12.38 -11.69 -6.16
C ARG A 277 -11.39 -12.82 -5.88
N ALA A 278 -10.20 -12.78 -6.48
CA ALA A 278 -9.17 -13.78 -6.23
C ALA A 278 -8.66 -13.74 -4.77
N LEU A 279 -8.53 -12.55 -4.17
CA LEU A 279 -8.17 -12.40 -2.76
C LEU A 279 -9.31 -12.82 -1.83
N GLU A 280 -10.55 -12.40 -2.13
CA GLU A 280 -11.73 -12.74 -1.35
C GLU A 280 -11.94 -14.25 -1.27
N ALA A 281 -11.65 -14.98 -2.35
CA ALA A 281 -11.74 -16.44 -2.36
C ALA A 281 -10.79 -17.10 -1.35
N ILE A 282 -9.54 -16.63 -1.24
CA ILE A 282 -8.54 -17.23 -0.34
C ILE A 282 -8.76 -16.80 1.12
N PHE A 283 -9.22 -15.57 1.37
CA PHE A 283 -9.51 -15.12 2.74
C PHE A 283 -10.83 -15.65 3.29
N ALA A 284 -11.66 -16.30 2.46
CA ALA A 284 -12.88 -16.99 2.88
C ALA A 284 -12.63 -18.47 3.24
N GLU A 285 -11.46 -19.01 2.93
CA GLU A 285 -11.00 -20.36 3.31
C GLU A 285 -10.40 -20.38 4.73
#